data_AF-A0A2X2IZN4-F1
#
_entry.id   AF-A0A2X2IZN4-F1
#
_cell.length_a   1.000
_cell.length_b   1.000
_cell.length_c   1.000
_cell.angle_alpha   90.00
_cell.angle_beta   90.00
_cell.angle_gamma   90.00
#
_symmetry.space_group_name_H-M   'P 1'
#
loop_
_entity.id
_entity.type
_entity.pdbx_description
1 polymer ?
#
loop_
_entity_poly.entity_id
_entity_poly.type
_entity_poly.pdbx_seq_one_letter_code
_entity_poly.pdbx_strand_id
1 'polypeptide(L)'
;MNFRKIFSVIVGFGTIGLMSSVFAKMQGLLFTSSLEIFASQEIAATNFSQFIIKLFCVWVSCVLSGMATTRIGGKPRENLIVGGLIILVLGWLWLSTKNPIWFWVLLILGILPCVFLGYRVTSIICKFRIK
;
A
#
# COMPACT_ATOMS: atom_id res chain seq x y z
N MET A 1 -22.98 8.08 6.01
CA MET A 1 -22.20 6.83 6.23
C MET A 1 -22.09 6.62 7.75
N ASN A 2 -22.23 5.41 8.28
CA ASN A 2 -22.18 5.18 9.74
C ASN A 2 -20.77 5.45 10.29
N PHE A 3 -20.61 6.02 11.49
CA PHE A 3 -19.30 6.44 12.06
C PHE A 3 -18.28 5.31 12.05
N ARG A 4 -18.72 4.09 12.38
CA ARG A 4 -17.89 2.88 12.35
C ARG A 4 -17.27 2.58 10.98
N LYS A 5 -17.97 2.91 9.88
CA LYS A 5 -17.47 2.72 8.51
C LYS A 5 -16.41 3.76 8.15
N ILE A 6 -16.65 5.01 8.53
CA ILE A 6 -15.68 6.10 8.33
C ILE A 6 -14.39 5.79 9.10
N PHE A 7 -14.52 5.37 10.35
CA PHE A 7 -13.38 4.99 11.19
C PHE A 7 -12.58 3.81 10.59
N SER A 8 -13.27 2.80 10.05
CA SER A 8 -12.63 1.67 9.36
C SER A 8 -11.79 2.13 8.15
N VAL A 9 -12.30 3.07 7.34
CA VAL A 9 -11.54 3.66 6.21
C VAL A 9 -10.33 4.45 6.71
N ILE A 10 -10.49 5.27 7.75
CA ILE A 10 -9.39 6.06 8.33
C ILE A 10 -8.27 5.14 8.84
N VAL A 11 -8.63 4.07 9.56
CA VAL A 11 -7.62 3.12 10.05
C VAL A 11 -6.96 2.36 8.90
N GLY A 12 -7.73 1.97 7.88
CA GLY A 12 -7.18 1.36 6.66
C GLY A 12 -6.15 2.26 6.01
N PHE A 13 -6.51 3.49 5.69
CA PHE A 13 -5.62 4.47 5.08
C PHE A 13 -4.41 4.79 5.96
N GLY A 14 -4.63 5.02 7.25
CA GLY A 14 -3.57 5.28 8.22
C GLY A 14 -2.59 4.13 8.37
N THR A 15 -3.06 2.88 8.28
CA THR A 15 -2.19 1.68 8.31
C THR A 15 -1.23 1.67 7.12
N ILE A 16 -1.69 2.08 5.93
CA ILE A 16 -0.84 2.16 4.73
C ILE A 16 0.23 3.22 4.93
N GLY A 17 -0.14 4.41 5.39
CA GLY A 17 0.81 5.50 5.66
C GLY A 17 1.86 5.11 6.71
N LEU A 18 1.43 4.51 7.83
CA LEU A 18 2.32 4.06 8.90
C LEU A 18 3.27 2.96 8.41
N MET A 19 2.76 1.91 7.78
CA MET A 19 3.61 0.82 7.27
C MET A 19 4.56 1.31 6.18
N SER A 20 4.10 2.17 5.27
CA SER A 20 4.96 2.76 4.25
C SER A 20 6.08 3.60 4.86
N SER A 21 5.82 4.29 5.97
CA SER A 21 6.84 5.07 6.70
C SER A 21 7.86 4.16 7.40
N VAL A 22 7.39 3.08 8.03
CA VAL A 22 8.26 2.06 8.64
C VAL A 22 9.15 1.42 7.58
N PHE A 23 8.59 1.00 6.45
CA PHE A 23 9.35 0.42 5.35
C PHE A 23 10.33 1.41 4.74
N ALA A 24 9.96 2.68 4.56
CA ALA A 24 10.88 3.71 4.09
C ALA A 24 12.06 3.90 5.04
N LYS A 25 11.81 3.92 6.36
CA LYS A 25 12.87 4.03 7.37
C LYS A 25 13.78 2.80 7.38
N MET A 26 13.21 1.60 7.29
CA MET A 26 14.01 0.37 7.19
C MET A 26 14.84 0.31 5.91
N GLN A 27 14.27 0.74 4.78
CA GLN A 27 14.97 0.79 3.51
C GLN A 27 16.12 1.81 3.55
N GLY A 28 15.92 2.98 4.16
CA GLY A 28 16.97 3.98 4.35
C GLY A 28 18.10 3.55 5.28
N LEU A 29 17.81 2.69 6.27
CA LEU A 29 18.83 2.12 7.15
C LEU A 29 19.65 1.01 6.47
N LEU A 30 19.02 0.18 5.64
CA LEU A 30 19.68 -0.95 4.95
C LEU A 30 20.35 -0.53 3.64
N PHE A 31 19.84 0.50 2.99
CA PHE A 31 20.32 1.01 1.70
C PHE A 31 20.30 2.53 1.73
N THR A 32 21.41 3.14 2.15
CA THR A 32 21.57 4.61 2.22
C THR A 32 21.31 5.30 0.88
N SER A 33 21.68 4.67 -0.25
CA SER A 33 21.41 5.17 -1.61
C SER A 33 19.95 5.03 -2.07
N SER A 34 19.08 4.38 -1.30
CA SER A 34 17.69 4.12 -1.73
C SER A 34 16.77 5.35 -1.70
N LEU A 35 17.16 6.38 -0.93
CA LEU A 35 16.48 7.68 -0.90
C LEU A 35 16.81 8.53 -2.12
N GLU A 36 18.00 8.35 -2.71
CA GLU A 36 18.51 9.15 -3.83
C GLU A 36 18.04 8.67 -5.21
N ILE A 37 17.39 7.50 -5.30
CA ILE A 37 16.82 6.96 -6.55
C ILE A 37 15.82 7.94 -7.18
N PHE A 38 15.12 8.72 -6.36
CA PHE A 38 14.15 9.71 -6.84
C PHE A 38 14.80 11.01 -7.33
N ALA A 39 16.10 11.21 -7.06
CA ALA A 39 16.83 12.43 -7.37
C ALA A 39 17.72 12.32 -8.62
N SER A 40 18.12 11.12 -9.06
CA SER A 40 19.00 10.94 -10.23
C SER A 40 18.57 9.80 -11.16
N GLN A 41 18.40 10.11 -12.45
CA GLN A 41 18.00 9.15 -13.48
C GLN A 41 19.03 8.04 -13.75
N GLU A 42 20.32 8.30 -13.53
CA GLU A 42 21.39 7.32 -13.75
C GLU A 42 21.37 6.18 -12.71
N ILE A 43 20.99 6.48 -11.46
CA ILE A 43 20.85 5.49 -10.38
C ILE A 43 19.57 4.68 -10.55
N ALA A 44 18.49 5.28 -11.09
CA ALA A 44 17.23 4.58 -11.35
C ALA A 44 17.36 3.45 -12.38
N ALA A 45 18.25 3.59 -13.38
CA ALA A 45 18.47 2.58 -14.41
C ALA A 45 19.27 1.36 -13.90
N THR A 46 20.10 1.54 -12.87
CA THR A 46 20.98 0.48 -12.32
C THR A 46 20.41 -0.20 -11.07
N ASN A 47 19.38 0.37 -10.43
CA ASN A 47 18.83 -0.11 -9.15
C ASN A 47 17.42 -0.71 -9.28
N PHE A 48 17.22 -1.61 -10.24
CA PHE A 48 15.96 -2.33 -10.45
C PHE A 48 15.47 -3.07 -9.19
N SER A 49 16.41 -3.62 -8.39
CA SER A 49 16.13 -4.29 -7.12
C SER A 49 15.44 -3.39 -6.10
N GLN A 50 15.80 -2.11 -6.03
CA GLN A 50 15.22 -1.15 -5.09
C GLN A 50 13.78 -0.76 -5.47
N PHE A 51 13.47 -0.71 -6.77
CA PHE A 51 12.09 -0.54 -7.25
C PHE A 51 11.22 -1.75 -6.91
N ILE A 52 11.73 -2.98 -7.09
CA ILE A 52 10.99 -4.21 -6.71
C ILE A 52 10.69 -4.21 -5.20
N ILE A 53 11.70 -3.92 -4.36
CA ILE A 53 11.52 -3.87 -2.91
C ILE A 53 10.45 -2.85 -2.52
N LYS A 54 10.46 -1.67 -3.15
CA LYS A 54 9.48 -0.62 -2.88
C LYS A 54 8.06 -1.02 -3.31
N LEU A 55 7.94 -1.65 -4.47
CA LEU A 55 6.67 -2.20 -4.97
C LEU A 55 6.11 -3.26 -3.99
N PHE A 56 6.97 -4.17 -3.54
CA PHE A 56 6.62 -5.19 -2.56
C PHE A 56 6.18 -4.59 -1.22
N CYS A 57 6.89 -3.58 -0.70
CA CYS A 57 6.53 -2.89 0.54
C CYS A 57 5.14 -2.24 0.45
N VAL A 58 4.83 -1.58 -0.67
CA VAL A 58 3.51 -0.97 -0.89
C VAL A 58 2.43 -2.03 -0.95
N TRP A 59 2.67 -3.14 -1.66
CA TRP A 59 1.71 -4.25 -1.75
C TRP A 59 1.43 -4.89 -0.38
N VAL A 60 2.46 -5.18 0.41
CA VAL A 60 2.32 -5.71 1.77
C VAL A 60 1.54 -4.72 2.66
N SER A 61 1.85 -3.43 2.55
CA SER A 61 1.11 -2.38 3.29
C SER A 61 -0.38 -2.35 2.91
N CYS A 62 -0.69 -2.53 1.62
CA CYS A 62 -2.06 -2.62 1.12
C CYS A 62 -2.79 -3.86 1.64
N VAL A 63 -2.12 -5.03 1.70
CA VAL A 63 -2.68 -6.25 2.29
C VAL A 63 -2.99 -6.03 3.77
N LEU A 64 -2.04 -5.50 4.55
CA LEU A 64 -2.21 -5.23 5.98
C LEU A 64 -3.32 -4.22 6.25
N SER A 65 -3.46 -3.22 5.38
CA SER A 65 -4.57 -2.26 5.43
C SER A 65 -5.93 -2.90 5.17
N GLY A 66 -6.03 -3.76 4.16
CA GLY A 66 -7.24 -4.54 3.91
C GLY A 66 -7.61 -5.40 5.12
N MET A 67 -6.61 -5.97 5.81
CA MET A 67 -6.84 -6.70 7.06
C MET A 67 -7.32 -5.79 8.20
N ALA A 68 -6.66 -4.66 8.43
CA ALA A 68 -6.98 -3.72 9.51
C ALA A 68 -8.40 -3.13 9.35
N THR A 69 -8.73 -2.69 8.13
CA THR A 69 -10.06 -2.17 7.77
C THR A 69 -11.15 -3.21 8.08
N THR A 70 -10.93 -4.46 7.67
CA THR A 70 -11.87 -5.56 7.86
C THR A 70 -12.04 -5.95 9.33
N ARG A 71 -10.95 -5.97 10.12
CA ARG A 71 -11.00 -6.29 11.55
C ARG A 71 -11.87 -5.32 12.36
N ILE A 72 -11.94 -4.06 11.93
CA ILE A 72 -12.73 -3.01 12.62
C ILE A 72 -14.21 -3.05 12.21
N GLY A 73 -14.57 -3.94 11.27
CA GLY A 73 -15.93 -4.12 10.76
C GLY A 73 -16.17 -3.45 9.40
N GLY A 74 -15.12 -3.13 8.66
CA GLY A 74 -15.22 -2.68 7.28
C GLY A 74 -15.77 -3.76 6.36
N LYS A 75 -16.66 -3.38 5.43
CA LYS A 75 -17.17 -4.25 4.37
C LYS A 75 -16.26 -4.11 3.13
N PRO A 76 -16.45 -4.90 2.06
CA PRO A 76 -15.68 -4.76 0.83
C PRO A 76 -15.76 -3.35 0.22
N ARG A 77 -16.85 -2.61 0.45
CA ARG A 77 -17.00 -1.23 -0.05
C ARG A 77 -16.00 -0.28 0.60
N GLU A 78 -15.80 -0.36 1.91
CA GLU A 78 -14.85 0.48 2.65
C GLU A 78 -13.41 0.18 2.22
N ASN A 79 -13.08 -1.10 2.01
CA ASN A 79 -11.79 -1.50 1.43
C ASN A 79 -11.57 -0.95 0.01
N LEU A 80 -12.62 -0.91 -0.82
CA LEU A 80 -12.56 -0.32 -2.16
C LEU A 80 -12.30 1.20 -2.08
N ILE A 81 -12.91 1.90 -1.13
CA ILE A 81 -12.65 3.32 -0.87
C ILE A 81 -11.18 3.53 -0.45
N VAL A 82 -10.65 2.71 0.46
CA VAL A 82 -9.24 2.79 0.89
C VAL A 82 -8.30 2.57 -0.30
N GLY A 83 -8.55 1.55 -1.13
CA GLY A 83 -7.78 1.29 -2.34
C GLY A 83 -7.83 2.46 -3.32
N GLY A 84 -9.01 3.04 -3.55
CA GLY A 84 -9.20 4.21 -4.41
C GLY A 84 -8.46 5.46 -3.90
N LEU A 85 -8.50 5.73 -2.60
CA LEU A 85 -7.76 6.83 -1.98
C LEU A 85 -6.25 6.69 -2.19
N ILE A 86 -5.73 5.47 -2.08
CA ILE A 86 -4.30 5.22 -2.30
C ILE A 86 -3.92 5.31 -3.77
N ILE A 87 -4.77 4.85 -4.69
CA ILE A 87 -4.57 5.06 -6.12
C ILE A 87 -4.49 6.56 -6.44
N LEU A 88 -5.35 7.39 -5.83
CA LEU A 88 -5.30 8.85 -6.01
C LEU A 88 -3.98 9.44 -5.51
N VAL A 89 -3.53 9.07 -4.31
CA VAL A 89 -2.25 9.53 -3.75
C VAL A 89 -1.08 9.10 -4.63
N LEU A 90 -1.07 7.87 -5.13
CA LEU A 90 -0.02 7.35 -5.99
C LEU A 90 -0.07 7.94 -7.40
N GLY A 91 -1.26 8.22 -7.94
CA GLY A 91 -1.42 8.95 -9.19
C GLY A 91 -0.88 10.38 -9.09
N TRP A 92 -1.14 11.06 -7.96
CA TRP A 92 -0.52 12.36 -7.68
C TRP A 92 1.01 12.27 -7.58
N LEU A 93 1.51 11.24 -6.90
CA LEU A 93 2.96 11.00 -6.77
C LEU A 93 3.61 10.72 -8.13
N TRP A 94 2.92 10.00 -9.02
CA TRP A 94 3.36 9.72 -10.38
C TRP A 94 3.56 11.00 -11.19
N LEU A 95 2.59 11.91 -11.15
CA LEU A 95 2.71 13.22 -11.83
C LEU A 95 3.88 14.06 -11.29
N SER A 96 4.25 13.85 -10.03
CA SER A 96 5.30 14.62 -9.35
C SER A 96 6.71 14.03 -9.52
N THR A 97 6.87 12.79 -10.02
CA THR A 97 8.18 12.11 -10.06
C THR A 97 8.49 11.47 -11.42
N LYS A 98 9.71 11.71 -11.93
CA LYS A 98 10.18 11.20 -13.24
C LYS A 98 10.70 9.76 -13.15
N ASN A 99 9.86 8.84 -12.68
CA ASN A 99 10.17 7.41 -12.57
C ASN A 99 9.62 6.60 -13.75
N PRO A 100 10.15 5.39 -14.02
CA PRO A 100 9.72 4.57 -15.15
C PRO A 100 8.22 4.21 -15.09
N ILE A 101 7.53 4.36 -16.22
CA ILE A 101 6.08 4.15 -16.34
C ILE A 101 5.65 2.75 -15.90
N TRP A 102 6.46 1.73 -16.19
CA TRP A 102 6.17 0.34 -15.83
C TRP A 102 6.03 0.12 -14.32
N PHE A 103 6.82 0.83 -13.50
CA PHE A 103 6.71 0.77 -12.05
C PHE A 103 5.33 1.23 -11.57
N TRP A 104 4.85 2.36 -12.10
CA TRP A 104 3.54 2.93 -11.73
C TRP A 104 2.38 2.06 -12.15
N VAL A 105 2.44 1.49 -13.36
CA VAL A 105 1.40 0.59 -13.87
C VAL A 105 1.28 -0.63 -12.98
N LEU A 106 2.39 -1.30 -12.65
CA LEU A 106 2.38 -2.45 -11.74
C LEU A 106 1.91 -2.09 -10.34
N LEU A 107 2.35 -0.93 -9.83
CA LEU A 107 1.97 -0.45 -8.51
C LEU A 107 0.45 -0.28 -8.43
N ILE A 108 -0.15 0.45 -9.38
CA ILE A 108 -1.59 0.73 -9.41
C ILE A 108 -2.40 -0.56 -9.57
N LEU A 109 -1.97 -1.43 -10.48
CA LEU A 109 -2.67 -2.67 -10.78
C LEU A 109 -2.66 -3.65 -9.59
N GLY A 110 -1.62 -3.58 -8.74
CA GLY A 110 -1.51 -4.40 -7.54
C GLY A 110 -2.31 -3.90 -6.32
N ILE A 111 -2.66 -2.61 -6.22
CA ILE A 111 -3.31 -2.06 -5.01
C ILE A 111 -4.64 -2.74 -4.72
N LEU A 112 -5.56 -2.76 -5.68
CA LEU A 112 -6.89 -3.36 -5.51
C LEU A 112 -6.81 -4.84 -5.14
N PRO A 113 -6.11 -5.72 -5.88
CA PRO A 113 -6.02 -7.12 -5.51
C PRO A 113 -5.36 -7.31 -4.14
N CYS A 114 -4.34 -6.53 -3.77
CA CYS A 114 -3.71 -6.60 -2.44
C CYS A 114 -4.69 -6.24 -1.31
N VAL A 115 -5.45 -5.14 -1.44
CA VAL A 115 -6.43 -4.73 -0.44
C VAL A 115 -7.55 -5.79 -0.30
N PHE A 116 -8.04 -6.33 -1.42
CA PHE A 116 -9.04 -7.40 -1.41
C PHE A 116 -8.50 -8.73 -0.86
N LEU A 117 -7.22 -9.03 -1.07
CA LEU A 117 -6.57 -10.20 -0.50
C LEU A 117 -6.52 -10.09 1.03
N GLY A 118 -6.17 -8.92 1.57
CA GLY A 118 -6.23 -8.65 3.01
C GLY A 118 -7.63 -8.81 3.62
N TYR A 119 -8.66 -8.37 2.88
CA TYR A 119 -10.07 -8.60 3.24
C TYR A 119 -10.42 -10.09 3.29
N ARG A 120 -10.11 -10.85 2.21
CA ARG A 120 -10.39 -12.29 2.10
C ARG A 120 -9.73 -13.07 3.24
N VAL A 121 -8.43 -12.83 3.48
CA VAL A 121 -7.67 -13.49 4.55
C VAL A 121 -8.32 -13.24 5.90
N THR A 122 -8.65 -11.98 6.21
CA THR A 122 -9.27 -11.64 7.50
C THR A 122 -10.67 -12.22 7.63
N SER A 123 -11.47 -12.20 6.57
CA SER A 123 -12.81 -12.79 6.57
C SER A 123 -12.77 -14.30 6.82
N ILE A 124 -11.77 -15.01 6.28
CA ILE A 124 -11.58 -16.45 6.53
C ILE A 124 -11.18 -16.67 8.00
N ILE A 125 -10.19 -15.92 8.50
CA ILE A 125 -9.73 -16.04 9.89
C ILE A 125 -10.86 -15.77 10.89
N CYS A 126 -11.67 -14.74 10.65
CA CYS A 126 -12.80 -14.42 11.52
C CYS A 126 -13.88 -15.50 11.48
N LYS A 127 -14.12 -16.12 10.31
CA LYS A 127 -15.07 -17.23 10.16
C LYS A 127 -14.64 -18.47 10.93
N PHE A 128 -13.34 -18.76 11.00
CA PHE A 128 -12.80 -19.90 11.75
C PHE A 128 -12.76 -19.69 13.26
N ARG A 129 -12.73 -18.44 13.75
CA ARG A 129 -12.66 -18.13 15.19
C ARG A 129 -14.01 -18.25 15.93
N ILE A 130 -15.09 -18.60 15.23
CA ILE A 130 -16.46 -18.74 15.78
C ILE A 130 -16.85 -20.22 15.94
N LYS A 131 -15.92 -21.15 15.72
CA LYS A 131 -16.13 -22.59 15.91
C LYS A 131 -15.27 -23.09 17.06
#